data_AF-A0A3N1GJB2-F1
#
_entry.id   AF-A0A3N1GJB2-F1
#
_cell.length_a   1.000
_cell.length_b   1.000
_cell.length_c   1.000
_cell.angle_alpha   90.00
_cell.angle_beta   90.00
_cell.angle_gamma   90.00
#
_symmetry.space_group_name_H-M   'P 1'
#
loop_
_entity.id
_entity.type
_entity.pdbx_description
1 polymer ?
#
loop_
_entity_poly.entity_id
_entity_poly.type
_entity_poly.pdbx_seq_one_letter_code
_entity_poly.pdbx_strand_id
1 'polypeptide(L)'
;MKGIAKKAVTRLGSTLAAAAVATTALVAVSSSPAMAAPDGYLYAWEQDNRGGQVCMWQGNDGDWATCGVHGATTGRNMRNKASSIHNNGYSHAVRLFYTTTSTSAYACLHVGTAWFEMARGGENGPRFNLGGTNGRGALVNNNVARHSWHQTCS
;
A
#
# COMPACT_ATOMS: atom_id res chain seq x y z
N MET A 1 -64.27 -58.04 -2.36
CA MET A 1 -64.43 -58.34 -0.91
C MET A 1 -63.15 -57.97 -0.17
N LYS A 2 -63.31 -57.48 1.07
CA LYS A 2 -62.29 -56.95 2.01
C LYS A 2 -61.89 -55.49 1.69
N GLY A 3 -62.05 -54.52 2.57
CA GLY A 3 -62.43 -54.54 3.98
C GLY A 3 -61.71 -53.40 4.70
N ILE A 4 -62.50 -52.53 5.31
CA ILE A 4 -62.17 -51.25 5.99
C ILE A 4 -61.09 -51.37 7.08
N ALA A 5 -60.26 -50.33 7.25
CA ALA A 5 -59.85 -49.86 8.58
C ALA A 5 -59.44 -48.39 8.59
N LYS A 6 -60.21 -47.58 9.32
CA LYS A 6 -59.94 -46.18 9.69
C LYS A 6 -58.86 -46.14 10.79
N LYS A 7 -57.94 -45.18 10.74
CA LYS A 7 -57.42 -44.53 11.96
C LYS A 7 -57.22 -43.03 11.72
N ALA A 8 -57.98 -42.25 12.46
CA ALA A 8 -57.77 -40.82 12.67
C ALA A 8 -56.72 -40.64 13.76
N VAL A 9 -55.78 -39.70 13.61
CA VAL A 9 -54.99 -39.18 14.74
C VAL A 9 -54.85 -37.66 14.62
N THR A 10 -55.54 -37.03 15.55
CA THR A 10 -55.40 -35.76 16.27
C THR A 10 -54.20 -34.84 15.98
N ARG A 11 -54.53 -33.55 15.82
CA ARG A 11 -53.66 -32.37 15.71
C ARG A 11 -52.94 -32.05 17.04
N LEU A 12 -51.72 -31.55 16.96
CA LEU A 12 -51.23 -30.52 17.89
C LEU A 12 -50.54 -29.41 17.09
N GLY A 13 -51.14 -28.22 17.13
CA GLY A 13 -50.49 -26.99 16.71
C GLY A 13 -49.63 -26.46 17.85
N SER A 14 -48.43 -25.99 17.51
CA SER A 14 -47.60 -25.20 18.39
C SER A 14 -47.29 -23.89 17.69
N THR A 15 -48.08 -22.86 18.00
CA THR A 15 -47.78 -21.47 17.68
C THR A 15 -46.60 -21.02 18.53
N LEU A 16 -45.41 -20.89 17.94
CA LEU A 16 -44.30 -20.18 18.58
C LEU A 16 -44.51 -18.67 18.43
N ALA A 17 -44.73 -18.01 19.56
CA ALA A 17 -44.76 -16.56 19.67
C ALA A 17 -43.34 -15.98 19.55
N ALA A 18 -43.23 -14.90 18.76
CA ALA A 18 -42.01 -14.14 18.53
C ALA A 18 -41.61 -13.32 19.76
N ALA A 19 -40.30 -13.19 20.00
CA ALA A 19 -39.71 -12.15 20.81
C ALA A 19 -38.59 -11.47 19.99
N ALA A 20 -38.94 -10.40 19.28
CA ALA A 20 -37.98 -9.55 18.61
C ALA A 20 -37.37 -8.58 19.64
N VAL A 21 -36.16 -8.86 20.11
CA VAL A 21 -35.38 -7.94 20.93
C VAL A 21 -34.72 -6.93 19.99
N ALA A 22 -35.22 -5.70 19.99
CA ALA A 22 -34.61 -4.60 19.25
C ALA A 22 -33.36 -4.11 20.01
N THR A 23 -32.19 -4.62 19.62
CA THR A 23 -30.90 -4.09 20.04
C THR A 23 -30.59 -2.82 19.25
N THR A 24 -30.77 -1.66 19.89
CA THR A 24 -30.21 -0.38 19.41
C THR A 24 -28.68 -0.47 19.43
N ALA A 25 -28.10 -0.72 18.26
CA ALA A 25 -26.65 -0.67 18.07
C ALA A 25 -26.20 0.80 18.13
N LEU A 26 -25.40 1.15 19.14
CA LEU A 26 -24.65 2.39 19.19
C LEU A 26 -23.60 2.35 18.08
N VAL A 27 -23.78 3.19 17.06
CA VAL A 27 -22.78 3.37 16.00
C VAL A 27 -21.61 4.11 16.62
N ALA A 28 -20.56 3.37 16.98
CA ALA A 28 -19.29 3.96 17.36
C ALA A 28 -18.74 4.73 16.14
N VAL A 29 -18.70 6.06 16.25
CA VAL A 29 -18.10 6.92 15.23
C VAL A 29 -16.59 6.76 15.39
N SER A 30 -16.03 5.82 14.63
CA SER A 30 -14.58 5.63 14.53
C SER A 30 -13.96 6.90 13.96
N SER A 31 -13.35 7.70 14.82
CA SER A 31 -12.52 8.83 14.38
C SER A 31 -11.31 8.24 13.65
N SER A 32 -11.22 8.44 12.35
CA SER A 32 -10.02 8.03 11.60
C SER A 32 -8.81 8.76 12.19
N PRO A 33 -7.68 8.06 12.39
CA PRO A 33 -6.48 8.73 12.87
C PRO A 33 -6.11 9.85 11.91
N ALA A 34 -5.90 11.06 12.43
CA ALA A 34 -5.39 12.17 11.65
C ALA A 34 -4.02 11.77 11.07
N MET A 35 -3.87 11.84 9.75
CA MET A 35 -2.57 11.64 9.12
C MET A 35 -1.59 12.68 9.65
N ALA A 36 -0.37 12.26 9.98
CA ALA A 36 0.70 13.19 10.35
C ALA A 36 0.88 14.22 9.23
N ALA A 37 1.19 15.46 9.60
CA ALA A 37 1.44 16.51 8.63
C ALA A 37 2.63 16.12 7.72
N PRO A 38 2.58 16.45 6.42
CA PRO A 38 3.70 16.19 5.52
C PRO A 38 4.95 16.93 6.00
N ASP A 39 6.09 16.25 5.97
CA ASP A 39 7.40 16.77 6.42
C ASP A 39 8.33 17.14 5.25
N GLY A 40 7.89 16.89 4.01
CA GLY A 40 8.66 17.21 2.83
C GLY A 40 9.61 16.09 2.36
N TYR A 41 9.58 14.90 2.96
CA TYR A 41 10.52 13.83 2.65
C TYR A 41 9.90 12.67 1.87
N LEU A 42 10.71 12.08 1.00
CA LEU A 42 10.56 10.70 0.54
C LEU A 42 11.32 9.80 1.50
N TYR A 43 10.67 8.77 2.03
CA TYR A 43 11.28 7.74 2.85
C TYR A 43 11.36 6.43 2.09
N ALA A 44 12.48 5.72 2.20
CA ALA A 44 12.63 4.35 1.71
C ALA A 44 13.30 3.48 2.78
N TRP A 45 12.81 2.26 2.93
CA TRP A 45 13.31 1.29 3.89
C TRP A 45 13.69 -0.02 3.22
N GLU A 46 14.75 -0.66 3.70
CA GLU A 46 15.24 -1.93 3.15
C GLU A 46 14.24 -3.08 3.30
N GLN A 47 13.41 -3.06 4.34
CA GLN A 47 12.42 -4.11 4.60
C GLN A 47 10.99 -3.58 4.49
N ASP A 48 10.06 -4.52 4.41
CA ASP A 48 8.62 -4.24 4.46
C ASP A 48 8.24 -3.54 5.78
N ASN A 49 7.09 -2.86 5.76
CA ASN A 49 6.48 -2.17 6.89
C ASN A 49 7.44 -1.22 7.64
N ARG A 50 8.25 -0.47 6.88
CA ARG A 50 9.22 0.51 7.41
C ARG A 50 10.34 -0.14 8.26
N GLY A 51 10.66 -1.40 8.01
CA GLY A 51 11.71 -2.14 8.72
C GLY A 51 13.11 -1.95 8.13
N GLY A 52 14.13 -2.26 8.94
CA GLY A 52 15.53 -2.23 8.48
C GLY A 52 16.12 -0.82 8.37
N GLN A 53 17.13 -0.66 7.51
CA GLN A 53 17.75 0.64 7.29
C GLN A 53 16.79 1.58 6.55
N VAL A 54 16.89 2.88 6.84
CA VAL A 54 16.10 3.94 6.22
C VAL A 54 17.00 4.97 5.54
N CYS A 55 16.58 5.42 4.36
CA CYS A 55 17.03 6.68 3.77
C CYS A 55 15.84 7.63 3.64
N MET A 56 16.14 8.94 3.69
CA MET A 56 15.15 9.98 3.42
C MET A 56 15.74 11.13 2.61
N TRP A 57 14.92 11.74 1.77
CA TRP A 57 15.33 12.80 0.85
C TRP A 57 14.25 13.89 0.73
N GLN A 58 14.63 15.17 0.78
CA GLN A 58 13.71 16.30 0.48
C GLN A 58 13.77 16.74 -0.99
N GLY A 59 14.89 16.48 -1.66
CA GLY A 59 15.14 16.87 -3.04
C GLY A 59 15.41 15.65 -3.91
N ASN A 60 15.66 15.90 -5.20
CA ASN A 60 15.98 14.85 -6.15
C ASN A 60 17.26 14.11 -5.72
N ASP A 61 17.29 12.81 -5.97
CA ASP A 61 18.52 12.02 -5.87
C ASP A 61 18.73 11.26 -7.18
N GLY A 62 19.86 11.51 -7.83
CA GLY A 62 20.25 10.84 -9.08
C GLY A 62 20.75 9.42 -8.87
N ASP A 63 21.05 9.03 -7.64
CA ASP A 63 21.67 7.76 -7.30
C ASP A 63 21.50 7.37 -5.82
N TRP A 64 20.70 6.35 -5.55
CA TRP A 64 20.48 5.81 -4.20
C TRP A 64 21.66 5.01 -3.63
N ALA A 65 22.82 4.99 -4.30
CA ALA A 65 24.05 4.41 -3.77
C ALA A 65 24.49 5.06 -2.46
N THR A 66 24.03 6.30 -2.20
CA THR A 66 24.14 6.99 -0.93
C THR A 66 22.75 7.39 -0.44
N CYS A 67 22.45 7.15 0.84
CA CYS A 67 21.35 7.88 1.48
C CYS A 67 21.67 9.38 1.40
N GLY A 68 20.74 10.20 0.92
CA GLY A 68 20.95 11.64 0.72
C GLY A 68 21.31 12.39 2.01
N VAL A 69 21.49 13.71 1.88
CA VAL A 69 22.10 14.63 2.87
C VAL A 69 21.50 14.59 4.29
N HIS A 70 20.28 14.07 4.44
CA HIS A 70 19.58 13.98 5.73
C HIS A 70 19.51 12.56 6.32
N GLY A 71 20.03 11.55 5.63
CA GLY A 71 20.35 10.26 6.24
C GLY A 71 21.65 10.39 7.02
N ALA A 72 21.56 10.60 8.33
CA ALA A 72 22.63 10.91 9.28
C ALA A 72 23.76 9.86 9.45
N THR A 73 24.13 9.13 8.39
CA THR A 73 25.35 8.33 8.33
C THR A 73 25.77 8.19 6.88
N THR A 74 26.76 8.98 6.48
CA THR A 74 27.53 8.78 5.25
C THR A 74 27.94 7.31 5.14
N GLY A 75 27.56 6.62 4.06
CA GLY A 75 27.97 5.23 3.79
C GLY A 75 26.84 4.20 3.65
N ARG A 76 25.57 4.58 3.78
CA ARG A 76 24.44 3.66 3.55
C ARG A 76 23.99 3.69 2.08
N ASN A 77 23.75 2.52 1.51
CA ASN A 77 23.32 2.31 0.13
C ASN A 77 21.92 1.71 0.10
N MET A 78 20.97 2.37 -0.56
CA MET A 78 19.57 1.95 -0.74
C MET A 78 19.22 1.61 -2.20
N ARG A 79 20.18 1.75 -3.12
CA ARG A 79 20.00 1.42 -4.53
C ARG A 79 19.61 -0.05 -4.64
N ASN A 80 18.46 -0.31 -5.23
CA ASN A 80 17.93 -1.65 -5.45
C ASN A 80 17.72 -2.47 -4.16
N LYS A 81 17.37 -1.79 -3.06
CA LYS A 81 17.11 -2.47 -1.77
C LYS A 81 15.81 -2.10 -1.09
N ALA A 82 15.15 -1.04 -1.53
CA ALA A 82 13.93 -0.60 -0.88
C ALA A 82 12.82 -1.64 -1.07
N SER A 83 12.23 -2.08 0.04
CA SER A 83 11.04 -2.93 0.08
C SER A 83 9.79 -2.21 0.58
N SER A 84 9.97 -1.06 1.26
CA SER A 84 8.89 -0.11 1.52
C SER A 84 9.27 1.34 1.28
N ILE A 85 8.31 2.16 0.82
CA ILE A 85 8.52 3.57 0.45
C ILE A 85 7.29 4.41 0.87
N HIS A 86 7.51 5.65 1.30
CA HIS A 86 6.47 6.63 1.61
C HIS A 86 6.83 8.01 1.08
N ASN A 87 5.94 8.60 0.27
CA ASN A 87 6.05 10.01 -0.11
C ASN A 87 5.30 10.86 0.92
N ASN A 88 6.02 11.40 1.90
CA ASN A 88 5.49 12.36 2.86
C ASN A 88 5.80 13.82 2.47
N GLY A 89 5.98 14.07 1.16
CA GLY A 89 6.25 15.39 0.61
C GLY A 89 5.08 16.36 0.78
N TYR A 90 5.35 17.66 0.65
CA TYR A 90 4.31 18.69 0.82
C TYR A 90 3.23 18.66 -0.28
N SER A 91 3.64 18.54 -1.54
CA SER A 91 2.71 18.69 -2.68
C SER A 91 3.17 18.02 -3.98
N HIS A 92 4.33 17.37 -3.99
CA HIS A 92 4.95 16.85 -5.20
C HIS A 92 4.86 15.32 -5.26
N ALA A 93 4.51 14.80 -6.43
CA ALA A 93 4.66 13.38 -6.73
C ALA A 93 6.14 13.04 -6.90
N VAL A 94 6.48 11.76 -6.71
CA VAL A 94 7.83 11.25 -6.91
C VAL A 94 7.83 10.24 -8.06
N ARG A 95 8.72 10.44 -9.02
CA ARG A 95 9.07 9.43 -10.02
C ARG A 95 10.22 8.60 -9.49
N LEU A 96 10.00 7.30 -9.35
CA LEU A 96 11.00 6.31 -8.94
C LEU A 96 11.49 5.58 -10.18
N PHE A 97 12.79 5.63 -10.47
CA PHE A 97 13.33 5.09 -11.72
C PHE A 97 14.06 3.77 -11.50
N TYR A 98 13.99 2.90 -12.51
CA TYR A 98 14.64 1.60 -12.51
C TYR A 98 16.18 1.68 -12.61
N THR A 99 16.70 2.66 -13.35
CA THR A 99 18.15 2.90 -13.46
C THR A 99 18.49 4.31 -12.99
N THR A 100 19.78 4.63 -12.88
CA THR A 100 20.25 5.99 -12.56
C THR A 100 20.04 6.99 -13.71
N THR A 101 19.60 6.55 -14.89
CA THR A 101 19.28 7.45 -16.01
C THR A 101 17.83 7.91 -15.93
N SER A 102 17.59 9.19 -16.22
CA SER A 102 16.24 9.80 -16.23
C SER A 102 15.36 9.31 -17.40
N THR A 103 15.92 8.54 -18.33
CA THR A 103 15.23 7.99 -19.51
C THR A 103 14.72 6.57 -19.30
N SER A 104 14.98 5.96 -18.14
CA SER A 104 14.49 4.61 -17.82
C SER A 104 12.99 4.59 -17.50
N ALA A 105 12.43 3.39 -17.38
CA ALA A 105 11.06 3.24 -16.89
C ALA A 105 10.97 3.76 -15.45
N TYR A 106 9.84 4.37 -15.12
CA TYR A 106 9.55 4.86 -13.78
C TYR A 106 8.19 4.41 -13.26
N ALA A 107 8.07 4.37 -11.94
CA ALA A 107 6.82 4.26 -11.22
C ALA A 107 6.49 5.63 -10.59
N CYS A 108 5.20 5.95 -10.50
CA CYS A 108 4.74 7.16 -9.83
C CYS A 108 4.31 6.87 -8.40
N LEU A 109 4.80 7.65 -7.46
CA LEU A 109 4.35 7.68 -6.08
C LEU A 109 3.73 9.05 -5.77
N HIS A 110 2.40 9.09 -5.65
CA HIS A 110 1.67 10.32 -5.33
C HIS A 110 1.95 10.80 -3.89
N VAL A 111 1.65 12.08 -3.64
CA VAL A 111 1.75 12.69 -2.31
C VAL A 111 0.92 11.92 -1.28
N GLY A 112 1.48 11.68 -0.10
CA GLY A 112 0.83 10.95 1.00
C GLY A 112 0.67 9.45 0.74
N THR A 113 1.12 8.95 -0.42
CA THR A 113 1.03 7.53 -0.75
C THR A 113 2.21 6.77 -0.18
N ALA A 114 1.92 5.62 0.39
CA ALA A 114 2.92 4.68 0.85
C ALA A 114 2.69 3.28 0.28
N TRP A 115 3.79 2.61 -0.05
CA TRP A 115 3.83 1.20 -0.37
C TRP A 115 4.63 0.51 0.72
N PHE A 116 3.94 0.01 1.74
CA PHE A 116 4.59 -0.63 2.89
C PHE A 116 5.05 -2.07 2.62
N GLU A 117 4.52 -2.72 1.57
CA GLU A 117 4.87 -4.10 1.24
C GLU A 117 4.94 -4.25 -0.29
N MET A 118 6.02 -3.76 -0.90
CA MET A 118 6.11 -3.72 -2.36
C MET A 118 6.19 -5.12 -3.00
N ALA A 119 6.69 -6.12 -2.26
CA ALA A 119 6.77 -7.51 -2.71
C ALA A 119 5.43 -8.26 -2.62
N ARG A 120 4.55 -7.92 -1.67
CA ARG A 120 3.37 -8.74 -1.32
C ARG A 120 2.34 -8.85 -2.44
N GLY A 121 2.30 -7.89 -3.35
CA GLY A 121 1.44 -7.94 -4.53
C GLY A 121 1.87 -9.02 -5.53
N GLY A 122 3.08 -9.58 -5.42
CA GLY A 122 3.63 -10.50 -6.42
C GLY A 122 3.54 -9.88 -7.80
N GLU A 123 2.76 -10.50 -8.69
CA GLU A 123 2.52 -9.95 -10.02
C GLU A 123 1.72 -8.63 -10.06
N ASN A 124 0.99 -8.33 -8.99
CA ASN A 124 0.14 -7.15 -8.81
C ASN A 124 0.81 -6.03 -7.97
N GLY A 125 2.09 -6.18 -7.61
CA GLY A 125 2.83 -5.13 -6.90
C GLY A 125 3.03 -3.86 -7.75
N PRO A 126 3.48 -2.75 -7.14
CA PRO A 126 3.83 -1.55 -7.89
C PRO A 126 4.92 -1.85 -8.91
N ARG A 127 4.78 -1.33 -10.13
CA ARG A 127 5.69 -1.60 -11.27
C ARG A 127 6.14 -0.34 -11.99
N PHE A 128 7.30 -0.42 -12.61
CA PHE A 128 7.81 0.62 -13.51
C PHE A 128 7.09 0.55 -14.86
N ASN A 129 5.96 1.24 -15.01
CA ASN A 129 5.11 1.14 -16.21
C ASN A 129 5.08 2.42 -17.07
N LEU A 130 5.69 3.50 -16.60
CA LEU A 130 5.71 4.80 -17.26
C LEU A 130 7.11 5.10 -17.84
N GLY A 131 7.19 5.99 -18.82
CA GLY A 131 8.47 6.41 -19.41
C GLY A 131 9.11 5.38 -20.35
N GLY A 132 10.44 5.24 -20.25
CA GLY A 132 11.25 4.43 -21.17
C GLY A 132 11.03 2.92 -21.08
N THR A 133 11.84 2.16 -21.82
CA THR A 133 11.73 0.68 -21.91
C THR A 133 12.60 -0.05 -20.90
N ASN A 134 13.72 0.52 -20.48
CA ASN A 134 14.63 -0.10 -19.52
C ASN A 134 13.95 -0.27 -18.16
N GLY A 135 13.75 -1.53 -17.75
CA GLY A 135 13.05 -1.87 -16.51
C GLY A 135 11.53 -1.90 -16.60
N ARG A 136 10.96 -1.72 -17.80
CA ARG A 136 9.50 -1.65 -17.93
C ARG A 136 8.84 -2.95 -17.51
N GLY A 137 7.79 -2.84 -16.70
CA GLY A 137 7.08 -3.98 -16.14
C GLY A 137 7.80 -4.63 -14.96
N ALA A 138 9.03 -4.25 -14.59
CA ALA A 138 9.67 -4.77 -13.38
C ALA A 138 8.95 -4.27 -12.12
N LEU A 139 9.01 -5.05 -11.04
CA LEU A 139 8.50 -4.64 -9.72
C LEU A 139 9.39 -3.55 -9.14
N VAL A 140 8.78 -2.57 -8.47
CA VAL A 140 9.51 -1.50 -7.78
C VAL A 140 10.36 -2.05 -6.63
N ASN A 141 9.88 -3.11 -5.98
CA ASN A 141 10.56 -3.80 -4.90
C ASN A 141 12.00 -4.15 -5.27
N ASN A 142 12.98 -3.67 -4.48
CA ASN A 142 14.41 -3.90 -4.68
C ASN A 142 14.97 -3.50 -6.06
N ASN A 143 14.34 -2.56 -6.76
CA ASN A 143 14.77 -2.16 -8.11
C ASN A 143 14.79 -0.64 -8.34
N VAL A 144 14.59 0.18 -7.29
CA VAL A 144 14.70 1.63 -7.41
C VAL A 144 16.16 2.07 -7.34
N ALA A 145 16.61 2.76 -8.38
CA ALA A 145 17.98 3.25 -8.46
C ALA A 145 18.12 4.75 -8.16
N ARG A 146 17.07 5.53 -8.42
CA ARG A 146 17.04 6.98 -8.22
C ARG A 146 15.61 7.50 -8.11
N HIS A 147 15.46 8.78 -7.78
CA HIS A 147 14.15 9.43 -7.84
C HIS A 147 14.22 10.89 -8.31
N SER A 148 13.06 11.46 -8.61
CA SER A 148 12.91 12.91 -8.76
C SER A 148 11.50 13.35 -8.38
N TRP A 149 11.40 14.53 -7.80
CA TRP A 149 10.16 15.22 -7.47
C TRP A 149 9.59 15.93 -8.69
N HIS A 150 8.28 15.81 -8.87
CA HIS A 150 7.52 16.42 -9.95
C HIS A 150 6.19 16.95 -9.41
N GLN A 151 5.60 17.94 -10.08
CA GLN A 151 4.25 18.39 -9.74
C GLN A 151 3.25 17.25 -9.91
N THR A 152 3.37 16.49 -11.00
CA THR A 152 2.54 15.34 -11.32
C THR A 152 3.35 14.24 -12.02
N CYS A 153 2.79 13.04 -12.06
CA CYS A 153 3.27 11.97 -12.93
C CYS A 153 2.37 11.86 -14.15
N SER A 154 2.54 12.78 -15.09
CA SER A 154 2.03 12.68 -16.46
C SER A 154 3.15 12.41 -17.44
#